data_AF-A0A965PD03-F1
#
_entry.id   AF-A0A965PD03-F1
#
_cell.length_a   1.000
_cell.length_b   1.000
_cell.length_c   1.000
_cell.angle_alpha   90.00
_cell.angle_beta   90.00
_cell.angle_gamma   90.00
#
_symmetry.space_group_name_H-M   'P 1'
#
loop_
_entity.id
_entity.type
_entity.pdbx_description
1 polymer ?
#
loop_
_entity_poly.entity_id
_entity_poly.type
_entity_poly.pdbx_seq_one_letter_code
_entity_poly.pdbx_strand_id
1 'polypeptide(L)'
;MRRADREALKNFITRDYDIMRLPYAAKDSRFPRRTVLFASVNPKWYLADAGINRRYWTVACTAINSYHDIDMQQLWAQLALDYKAGESYKMTSEEFALMKGINEEHQTLSAVKDMLYCTYDWAALTPYNTRWLTATEILREMDFKSPSKGEITECALEVRKLNGNEGKVRGGSRLLACPPKISKGLF
;
A
#
# COMPACT_ATOMS: atom_id res chain seq x y z
N MET A 1 0.16 2.30 -14.68
CA MET A 1 -0.66 3.50 -14.41
C MET A 1 0.25 4.68 -14.13
N ARG A 2 0.01 5.86 -14.71
CA ARG A 2 0.85 7.05 -14.43
C ARG A 2 0.50 7.62 -13.06
N ARG A 3 1.41 8.41 -12.47
CA ARG A 3 1.19 9.03 -11.15
C ARG A 3 -0.06 9.91 -11.12
N ALA A 4 -0.27 10.70 -12.19
CA ALA A 4 -1.43 11.57 -12.32
C ALA A 4 -2.75 10.79 -12.27
N ASP A 5 -2.84 9.66 -12.98
CA ASP A 5 -4.05 8.82 -12.97
C ASP A 5 -4.34 8.27 -11.57
N ARG A 6 -3.29 7.87 -10.82
CA ARG A 6 -3.44 7.37 -9.44
C ARG A 6 -3.96 8.46 -8.51
N GLU A 7 -3.42 9.66 -8.61
CA GLU A 7 -3.88 10.80 -7.82
C GLU A 7 -5.32 11.19 -8.18
N ALA A 8 -5.68 11.15 -9.46
CA ALA A 8 -7.04 11.34 -9.93
C ALA A 8 -8.00 10.27 -9.39
N LEU A 9 -7.61 8.99 -9.40
CA LEU A 9 -8.41 7.89 -8.86
C LEU A 9 -8.59 8.03 -7.34
N LYS A 10 -7.54 8.36 -6.58
CA LYS A 10 -7.65 8.61 -5.14
C LYS A 10 -8.64 9.72 -4.85
N ASN A 11 -8.52 10.84 -5.56
CA ASN A 11 -9.44 11.96 -5.45
C ASN A 11 -10.85 11.55 -5.83
N PHE A 12 -11.00 10.74 -6.90
CA PHE A 12 -12.29 10.22 -7.32
C PHE A 12 -12.92 9.37 -6.23
N ILE A 13 -12.21 8.44 -5.60
CA ILE A 13 -12.74 7.57 -4.55
C ILE A 13 -13.14 8.36 -3.29
N THR A 14 -12.36 9.38 -2.90
CA THR A 14 -12.61 10.13 -1.65
C THR A 14 -13.62 11.27 -1.77
N ARG A 15 -14.10 11.59 -2.98
CA ARG A 15 -15.14 12.62 -3.15
C ARG A 15 -16.42 12.22 -2.42
N ASP A 16 -17.08 13.21 -1.85
CA ASP A 16 -18.36 13.14 -1.13
C ASP A 16 -19.55 13.43 -2.05
N TYR A 17 -19.30 13.87 -3.29
CA TYR A 17 -20.32 14.11 -4.31
C TYR A 17 -19.92 13.55 -5.67
N ASP A 18 -20.94 13.24 -6.46
CA ASP A 18 -20.84 12.91 -7.87
C ASP A 18 -21.35 14.07 -8.72
N ILE A 19 -20.62 14.37 -9.79
CA ILE A 19 -21.05 15.34 -10.81
C ILE A 19 -21.54 14.53 -11.99
N MET A 20 -22.82 14.70 -12.35
CA MET A 20 -23.36 14.08 -13.55
C MET A 20 -24.28 15.05 -14.29
N ARG A 21 -24.30 14.91 -15.62
CA ARG A 21 -25.22 15.61 -16.50
C ARG A 21 -26.49 14.77 -16.67
N LEU A 22 -27.60 15.26 -16.15
CA LEU A 22 -28.90 14.62 -16.35
C LEU A 22 -29.32 14.72 -17.82
N PRO A 23 -30.12 13.75 -18.33
CA PRO A 23 -30.73 13.87 -19.65
C PRO A 23 -31.42 15.22 -19.83
N TYR A 24 -31.15 15.89 -20.95
CA TYR A 24 -31.69 17.21 -21.31
C TYR A 24 -31.31 18.39 -20.39
N ALA A 25 -30.43 18.18 -19.41
CA ALA A 25 -29.95 19.27 -18.56
C ALA A 25 -28.96 20.18 -19.31
N ALA A 26 -29.15 21.49 -19.13
CA ALA A 26 -28.27 22.52 -19.69
C ALA A 26 -26.91 22.59 -18.96
N LYS A 27 -26.83 22.14 -17.69
CA LYS A 27 -25.65 22.17 -16.85
C LYS A 27 -25.55 20.91 -16.00
N ASP A 28 -24.34 20.61 -15.54
CA ASP A 28 -24.08 19.49 -14.65
C ASP A 28 -24.67 19.73 -13.27
N SER A 29 -25.15 18.65 -12.65
CA SER A 29 -25.71 18.67 -11.30
C SER A 29 -24.81 17.90 -10.33
N ARG A 30 -24.78 18.34 -9.07
CA ARG A 30 -24.02 17.70 -7.99
C ARG A 30 -24.95 16.90 -7.10
N PHE A 31 -24.59 15.65 -6.84
CA PHE A 31 -25.36 14.74 -5.99
C PHE A 31 -24.48 14.22 -4.84
N PRO A 32 -24.99 14.14 -3.60
CA PRO A 32 -24.29 13.44 -2.54
C PRO A 32 -23.97 12.00 -2.96
N ARG A 33 -22.74 11.56 -2.74
CA ARG A 33 -22.31 10.23 -3.16
C ARG A 33 -22.99 9.16 -2.32
N ARG A 34 -23.63 8.21 -3.00
CA ARG A 34 -24.23 7.00 -2.41
C ARG A 34 -23.71 5.71 -3.05
N THR A 35 -22.67 5.85 -3.87
CA THR A 35 -22.11 4.77 -4.70
C THR A 35 -21.03 4.02 -3.93
N VAL A 36 -21.10 2.69 -3.95
CA VAL A 36 -20.01 1.82 -3.50
C VAL A 36 -19.22 1.37 -4.73
N LEU A 37 -17.90 1.45 -4.66
CA LEU A 37 -17.01 1.12 -5.77
C LEU A 37 -16.35 -0.23 -5.51
N PHE A 38 -16.43 -1.13 -6.49
CA PHE A 38 -15.74 -2.41 -6.51
C PHE A 38 -14.94 -2.53 -7.80
N ALA A 39 -13.77 -3.16 -7.70
CA ALA A 39 -12.93 -3.45 -8.86
C ALA A 39 -12.28 -4.82 -8.67
N SER A 40 -12.23 -5.60 -9.74
CA SER A 40 -11.50 -6.86 -9.79
C SER A 40 -10.17 -6.66 -10.51
N VAL A 41 -9.11 -7.28 -9.99
CA VAL A 41 -7.78 -7.27 -10.59
C VAL A 41 -7.23 -8.69 -10.58
N ASN A 42 -6.66 -9.12 -11.72
CA ASN A 42 -6.00 -10.41 -11.84
C ASN A 42 -4.58 -10.42 -11.23
N PRO A 43 -3.72 -9.40 -11.43
CA PRO A 43 -2.37 -9.45 -10.88
C PRO A 43 -2.40 -9.31 -9.36
N LYS A 44 -1.62 -10.14 -8.66
CA LYS A 44 -1.50 -10.08 -7.20
C LYS A 44 -0.95 -8.72 -6.73
N TRP A 45 -0.02 -8.13 -7.47
CA TRP A 45 0.64 -6.88 -7.08
C TRP A 45 0.11 -5.69 -7.88
N TYR A 46 -0.80 -4.92 -7.30
CA TYR A 46 -1.44 -3.78 -7.98
C TYR A 46 -1.43 -2.48 -7.16
N LEU A 47 -1.17 -2.57 -5.85
CA LEU A 47 -1.08 -1.39 -4.99
C LEU A 47 0.31 -0.76 -5.11
N ALA A 48 0.44 0.18 -6.04
CA ALA A 48 1.72 0.84 -6.33
C ALA A 48 2.14 1.90 -5.29
N ASP A 49 1.29 2.26 -4.33
CA ASP A 49 1.64 3.22 -3.29
C ASP A 49 2.24 2.53 -2.07
N ALA A 50 3.45 2.94 -1.69
CA ALA A 50 4.22 2.42 -0.56
C ALA A 50 3.71 2.85 0.84
N GLY A 51 2.57 3.55 0.90
CA GLY A 51 1.98 4.08 2.13
C GLY A 51 0.85 3.22 2.71
N ILE A 52 0.13 3.77 3.70
CA ILE A 52 -1.07 3.14 4.26
C ILE A 52 -2.23 3.30 3.28
N ASN A 53 -2.53 2.23 2.56
CA ASN A 53 -3.61 2.14 1.57
C ASN A 53 -4.99 1.96 2.23
N ARG A 54 -5.38 2.90 3.10
CA ARG A 54 -6.68 2.89 3.82
C ARG A 54 -7.92 3.05 2.92
N ARG A 55 -7.73 3.28 1.62
CA ARG A 55 -8.79 3.50 0.63
C ARG A 55 -9.17 2.24 -0.13
N TYR A 56 -8.43 1.16 0.09
CA TYR A 56 -8.60 -0.12 -0.60
C TYR A 56 -8.92 -1.17 0.45
N TRP A 57 -10.10 -1.78 0.32
CA TRP A 57 -10.44 -2.99 1.03
C TRP A 57 -10.20 -4.17 0.11
N THR A 58 -9.02 -4.77 0.23
CA THR A 58 -8.63 -5.90 -0.62
C THR A 58 -9.21 -7.19 -0.06
N VAL A 59 -9.88 -7.95 -0.91
CA VAL A 59 -10.38 -9.29 -0.60
C VAL A 59 -9.76 -10.24 -1.62
N ALA A 60 -8.93 -11.16 -1.14
CA ALA A 60 -8.35 -12.20 -1.97
C ALA A 60 -9.41 -13.29 -2.22
N CYS A 61 -9.91 -13.37 -3.44
CA CYS A 61 -10.91 -14.36 -3.83
C CYS A 61 -10.28 -15.40 -4.75
N THR A 62 -10.53 -16.68 -4.47
CA THR A 62 -10.18 -17.80 -5.38
C THR A 62 -11.28 -18.06 -6.41
N ALA A 63 -12.53 -17.84 -6.01
CA ALA A 63 -13.71 -17.94 -6.86
C ALA A 63 -14.80 -16.98 -6.37
N ILE A 64 -15.70 -16.58 -7.27
CA ILE A 64 -16.88 -15.78 -6.95
C ILE A 64 -18.09 -16.56 -7.47
N ASN A 65 -19.04 -16.88 -6.61
CA ASN A 65 -20.33 -17.46 -7.01
C ASN A 65 -21.40 -16.36 -7.09
N SER A 66 -21.76 -15.96 -8.30
CA SER A 66 -22.87 -15.02 -8.53
C SER A 66 -24.26 -15.66 -8.42
N TYR A 67 -24.35 -16.99 -8.46
CA TYR A 67 -25.58 -17.77 -8.32
C TYR A 67 -25.62 -18.41 -6.93
N HIS A 68 -25.44 -17.60 -5.89
CA HIS A 68 -25.53 -18.09 -4.53
C HIS A 68 -26.98 -18.34 -4.13
N ASP A 69 -27.20 -19.31 -3.24
CA ASP A 69 -28.53 -19.61 -2.68
C ASP A 69 -28.83 -18.80 -1.41
N ILE A 70 -28.03 -17.76 -1.12
CA ILE A 70 -28.23 -16.87 0.02
C ILE A 70 -29.50 -16.05 -0.20
N ASP A 71 -30.43 -16.15 0.75
CA ASP A 71 -31.60 -15.27 0.80
C ASP A 71 -31.15 -13.84 1.17
N MET A 72 -31.01 -13.01 0.14
CA MET A 72 -30.58 -11.62 0.31
C MET A 72 -31.59 -10.78 1.10
N GLN A 73 -32.89 -11.08 1.04
CA GLN A 73 -33.88 -10.34 1.81
C GLN A 73 -33.72 -10.62 3.29
N GLN A 74 -33.52 -11.89 3.64
CA GLN A 74 -33.25 -12.29 5.02
C GLN A 74 -31.91 -11.71 5.54
N LEU A 75 -30.86 -11.74 4.71
CA LEU A 75 -29.57 -11.13 5.05
C LEU A 75 -29.71 -9.64 5.36
N TRP A 76 -30.38 -8.88 4.49
CA TRP A 76 -30.61 -7.45 4.72
C TRP A 76 -31.50 -7.19 5.93
N ALA A 77 -32.47 -8.06 6.22
CA ALA A 77 -33.31 -7.96 7.41
C ALA A 77 -32.48 -8.11 8.69
N GLN A 78 -31.56 -9.08 8.74
CA GLN A 78 -30.64 -9.26 9.87
C GLN A 78 -29.71 -8.07 10.03
N LEU A 79 -29.05 -7.64 8.95
CA LEU A 79 -28.17 -6.46 8.97
C LEU A 79 -28.90 -5.19 9.43
N ALA A 80 -30.18 -5.04 9.07
CA ALA A 80 -30.99 -3.91 9.51
C ALA A 80 -31.32 -3.98 11.01
N LEU A 81 -31.51 -5.18 11.58
CA LEU A 81 -31.70 -5.36 13.02
C LEU A 81 -30.40 -5.06 13.78
N ASP A 82 -29.28 -5.60 13.32
CA ASP A 82 -27.95 -5.40 13.92
C ASP A 82 -27.57 -3.91 13.91
N TYR A 83 -27.76 -3.23 12.78
CA TYR A 83 -27.54 -1.80 12.68
C TYR A 83 -28.44 -1.00 13.64
N LYS A 84 -29.71 -1.38 13.79
CA LYS A 84 -30.63 -0.75 14.77
C LYS A 84 -30.26 -1.06 16.21
N ALA A 85 -29.65 -2.21 16.47
CA ALA A 85 -29.10 -2.58 17.77
C ALA A 85 -27.81 -1.82 18.12
N GLY A 86 -27.26 -1.04 17.18
CA GLY A 86 -26.10 -0.19 17.36
C GLY A 86 -24.81 -0.76 16.78
N GLU A 87 -24.88 -1.85 16.02
CA GLU A 87 -23.72 -2.39 15.34
C GLU A 87 -23.19 -1.41 14.28
N SER A 88 -21.88 -1.20 14.29
CA SER A 88 -21.22 -0.20 13.45
C SER A 88 -20.69 -0.85 12.18
N TYR A 89 -20.98 -0.26 11.03
CA TYR A 89 -20.37 -0.63 9.74
C TYR A 89 -18.91 -0.15 9.60
N LYS A 90 -18.41 0.64 10.55
CA LYS A 90 -17.01 1.08 10.56
C LYS A 90 -16.14 -0.07 11.07
N MET A 91 -15.08 -0.38 10.32
CA MET A 91 -14.07 -1.34 10.75
C MET A 91 -13.48 -0.96 12.11
N THR A 92 -13.36 -1.95 12.96
CA THR A 92 -12.61 -1.89 14.21
C THR A 92 -11.11 -1.71 13.94
N SER A 93 -10.35 -1.34 14.99
CA SER A 93 -8.89 -1.22 14.85
C SER A 93 -8.21 -2.55 14.50
N GLU A 94 -8.77 -3.67 14.95
CA GLU A 94 -8.27 -5.02 14.67
C GLU A 94 -8.51 -5.39 13.21
N GLU A 95 -9.73 -5.20 12.70
CA GLU A 95 -10.06 -5.43 11.29
C GLU A 95 -9.24 -4.52 10.36
N PHE A 96 -8.99 -3.28 10.77
CA PHE A 96 -8.14 -2.37 10.02
C PHE A 96 -6.69 -2.86 9.97
N ALA A 97 -6.17 -3.45 11.05
CA ALA A 97 -4.83 -4.05 11.07
C ALA A 97 -4.75 -5.28 10.16
N LEU A 98 -5.76 -6.14 10.16
CA LEU A 98 -5.87 -7.28 9.24
C LEU A 98 -5.90 -6.81 7.77
N MET A 99 -6.76 -5.85 7.46
CA MET A 99 -6.85 -5.27 6.11
C MET A 99 -5.52 -4.64 5.69
N LYS A 100 -4.80 -4.00 6.61
CA LYS A 100 -3.47 -3.44 6.33
C LYS A 100 -2.48 -4.54 5.96
N GLY A 101 -2.46 -5.65 6.68
CA GLY A 101 -1.61 -6.82 6.35
C GLY A 101 -1.90 -7.37 4.96
N ILE A 102 -3.17 -7.58 4.62
CA ILE A 102 -3.59 -8.02 3.29
C ILE A 102 -3.12 -7.02 2.22
N ASN A 103 -3.34 -5.73 2.44
CA ASN A 103 -2.91 -4.70 1.49
C ASN A 103 -1.40 -4.67 1.28
N GLU A 104 -0.59 -4.96 2.31
CA GLU A 104 0.88 -5.05 2.20
C GLU A 104 1.32 -6.21 1.30
N GLU A 105 0.63 -7.36 1.34
CA GLU A 105 0.91 -8.49 0.44
C GLU A 105 0.61 -8.19 -1.03
N HIS A 106 -0.33 -7.28 -1.29
CA HIS A 106 -0.75 -6.86 -2.62
C HIS A 106 -0.03 -5.58 -3.11
N GLN A 107 0.94 -5.07 -2.34
CA GLN A 107 1.79 -3.95 -2.76
C GLN A 107 2.73 -4.37 -3.88
N THR A 108 2.88 -3.49 -4.86
CA THR A 108 3.90 -3.65 -5.90
C THR A 108 5.27 -3.44 -5.29
N LEU A 109 6.15 -4.44 -5.40
CA LEU A 109 7.57 -4.30 -5.10
C LEU A 109 8.17 -3.31 -6.10
N SER A 110 8.75 -2.22 -5.61
CA SER A 110 9.55 -1.34 -6.45
C SER A 110 10.91 -1.96 -6.74
N ALA A 111 11.57 -1.50 -7.81
CA ALA A 111 12.93 -1.91 -8.14
C ALA A 111 13.90 -1.68 -6.97
N VAL A 112 13.72 -0.60 -6.21
CA VAL A 112 14.50 -0.32 -5.00
C VAL A 112 14.27 -1.38 -3.94
N LYS A 113 13.00 -1.68 -3.64
CA LYS A 113 12.64 -2.66 -2.61
C LYS A 113 13.16 -4.06 -2.96
N ASP A 114 12.96 -4.49 -4.20
CA ASP A 114 13.43 -5.80 -4.68
C ASP A 114 14.96 -5.95 -4.60
N MET A 115 15.68 -4.94 -5.09
CA MET A 115 17.15 -4.94 -5.05
C MET A 115 17.70 -4.89 -3.61
N LEU A 116 16.99 -4.29 -2.65
CA LEU A 116 17.38 -4.28 -1.24
C LEU A 116 17.36 -5.69 -0.64
N TYR A 117 16.33 -6.49 -0.94
CA TYR A 117 16.25 -7.88 -0.49
C TYR A 117 17.29 -8.78 -1.18
N CYS A 118 17.58 -8.54 -2.46
CA CYS A 118 18.56 -9.33 -3.21
C CYS A 118 20.02 -9.01 -2.83
N THR A 119 20.30 -7.81 -2.32
CA THR A 119 21.68 -7.36 -2.08
C THR A 119 22.12 -7.59 -0.64
N TYR A 120 21.20 -7.54 0.33
CA TYR A 120 21.50 -7.46 1.74
C TYR A 120 20.83 -8.59 2.53
N ASP A 121 21.57 -9.19 3.46
CA ASP A 121 21.03 -10.19 4.38
C ASP A 121 20.45 -9.50 5.63
N TRP A 122 19.18 -9.10 5.55
CA TRP A 122 18.49 -8.43 6.65
C TRP A 122 18.31 -9.31 7.89
N ALA A 123 18.35 -10.64 7.75
CA ALA A 123 18.28 -11.56 8.89
C ALA A 123 19.59 -11.60 9.68
N ALA A 124 20.73 -11.33 9.01
CA ALA A 124 22.03 -11.25 9.65
C ALA A 124 22.31 -9.92 10.35
N LEU A 125 21.39 -8.95 10.36
CA LEU A 125 21.64 -7.64 10.96
C LEU A 125 21.89 -7.76 12.48
N THR A 126 23.11 -7.43 12.90
CA THR A 126 23.52 -7.39 14.31
C THR A 126 24.37 -6.15 14.57
N PRO A 127 24.44 -5.65 15.82
CA PRO A 127 25.26 -4.48 16.15
C PRO A 127 26.74 -4.59 15.72
N TYR A 128 27.26 -5.81 15.55
CA TYR A 128 28.66 -6.09 15.20
C TYR A 128 28.93 -6.07 13.69
N ASN A 129 27.93 -6.33 12.84
CA ASN A 129 28.08 -6.34 11.38
C ASN A 129 27.28 -5.21 10.68
N THR A 130 26.68 -4.31 11.45
CA THR A 130 25.99 -3.12 10.94
C THR A 130 26.95 -2.16 10.25
N ARG A 131 26.63 -1.82 9.00
CA ARG A 131 27.21 -0.72 8.24
C ARG A 131 26.26 0.47 8.29
N TRP A 132 26.79 1.65 8.57
CA TRP A 132 26.02 2.89 8.61
C TRP A 132 26.16 3.61 7.29
N LEU A 133 25.09 3.59 6.48
CA LEU A 133 25.10 4.15 5.13
C LEU A 133 23.97 5.17 4.96
N THR A 134 24.19 6.18 4.13
CA THR A 134 23.12 7.06 3.65
C THR A 134 22.26 6.34 2.63
N ALA A 135 20.99 6.74 2.48
CA ALA A 135 20.12 6.19 1.45
C ALA A 135 20.71 6.31 0.02
N THR A 136 21.48 7.38 -0.23
CA THR A 136 22.21 7.57 -1.49
C THR A 136 23.35 6.58 -1.69
N GLU A 137 24.10 6.24 -0.64
CA GLU A 137 25.18 5.24 -0.72
C GLU A 137 24.61 3.84 -0.93
N ILE A 138 23.52 3.49 -0.24
CA ILE A 138 22.82 2.21 -0.41
C ILE A 138 22.36 2.04 -1.86
N LEU A 139 21.75 3.08 -2.45
CA LEU A 139 21.31 3.06 -3.85
C LEU A 139 22.47 2.94 -4.82
N ARG A 140 23.59 3.63 -4.57
CA ARG A 140 24.82 3.47 -5.38
C ARG A 140 25.39 2.05 -5.27
N GLU A 141 25.33 1.45 -4.09
CA GLU A 141 25.74 0.05 -3.88
C GLU A 141 24.88 -0.96 -4.64
N MET A 142 23.66 -0.57 -5.02
CA MET A 142 22.70 -1.31 -5.85
C MET A 142 22.77 -0.89 -7.34
N ASP A 143 23.82 -0.18 -7.75
CA ASP A 143 24.09 0.29 -9.12
C ASP A 143 23.09 1.35 -9.67
N PHE A 144 22.38 2.07 -8.80
CA PHE A 144 21.62 3.26 -9.20
C PHE A 144 22.57 4.44 -9.39
N LYS A 145 22.95 4.71 -10.65
CA LYS A 145 23.90 5.78 -11.02
C LYS A 145 23.41 7.20 -10.70
N SER A 146 22.10 7.43 -10.75
CA SER A 146 21.50 8.77 -10.52
C SER A 146 20.14 8.63 -9.83
N PRO A 147 20.13 8.39 -8.50
CA PRO A 147 18.90 8.11 -7.80
C PRO A 147 18.01 9.36 -7.71
N SER A 148 16.73 9.20 -8.04
CA SER A 148 15.70 10.23 -7.88
C SER A 148 15.44 10.52 -6.40
N LYS A 149 14.98 11.74 -6.08
CA LYS A 149 14.50 12.07 -4.72
C LYS A 149 13.45 11.09 -4.21
N GLY A 150 12.60 10.56 -5.11
CA GLY A 150 11.60 9.55 -4.78
C GLY A 150 12.25 8.23 -4.32
N GLU A 151 13.22 7.73 -5.08
CA GLU A 151 13.95 6.49 -4.81
C GLU A 151 14.76 6.59 -3.51
N ILE A 152 15.38 7.75 -3.25
CA ILE A 152 16.11 8.00 -1.99
C ILE A 152 15.16 7.94 -0.80
N THR A 153 13.99 8.56 -0.92
CA THR A 153 12.98 8.58 0.15
C THR A 153 12.42 7.19 0.39
N GLU A 154 12.12 6.46 -0.68
CA GLU A 154 11.63 5.10 -0.64
C GLU A 154 12.64 4.13 -0.01
N CYS A 155 13.89 4.16 -0.47
CA CYS A 155 15.00 3.38 0.10
C CYS A 155 15.12 3.63 1.61
N ALA A 156 15.11 4.90 2.03
CA ALA A 156 15.21 5.25 3.44
C ALA A 156 14.04 4.72 4.29
N LEU A 157 12.82 4.72 3.74
CA LEU A 157 11.64 4.20 4.43
C LEU A 157 11.66 2.68 4.53
N GLU A 158 12.00 1.97 3.45
CA GLU A 158 12.05 0.50 3.45
C GLU A 158 13.16 -0.03 4.37
N VAL A 159 14.35 0.58 4.34
CA VAL A 159 15.44 0.20 5.25
C VAL A 159 15.05 0.41 6.72
N ARG A 160 14.33 1.49 7.04
CA ARG A 160 13.82 1.71 8.41
C ARG A 160 12.81 0.67 8.87
N LYS A 161 11.98 0.16 7.95
CA LYS A 161 11.06 -0.93 8.28
C LYS A 161 11.84 -2.21 8.60
N LEU A 162 12.89 -2.49 7.83
CA LEU A 162 13.69 -3.71 7.95
C LEU A 162 14.63 -3.71 9.17
N ASN A 163 15.17 -2.54 9.54
CA ASN A 163 16.15 -2.43 10.62
C ASN A 163 15.56 -2.06 11.98
N GLY A 164 14.22 -2.08 12.15
CA GLY A 164 13.57 -1.69 13.41
C GLY A 164 13.63 -0.18 13.70
N ASN A 165 13.75 0.66 12.66
CA ASN A 165 13.80 2.11 12.72
C ASN A 165 15.08 2.69 13.35
N GLU A 166 16.18 1.93 13.30
CA GLU A 166 17.49 2.39 13.76
C GLU A 166 18.12 3.39 12.79
N GLY A 167 18.68 4.47 13.35
CA GLY A 167 19.32 5.54 12.58
C GLY A 167 20.28 6.37 13.43
N LYS A 168 21.30 6.93 12.79
CA LYS A 168 22.24 7.88 13.41
C LYS A 168 22.42 9.12 12.54
N VAL A 169 22.75 10.25 13.15
CA VAL A 169 23.09 11.48 12.42
C VAL A 169 24.58 11.73 12.54
N ARG A 170 25.24 11.94 11.40
CA ARG A 170 26.67 12.29 11.34
C ARG A 170 26.88 13.38 10.29
N GLY A 171 27.44 14.52 10.70
CA GLY A 171 27.73 15.64 9.79
C GLY A 171 26.50 16.15 9.03
N GLY A 172 25.34 16.20 9.68
CA GLY A 172 24.07 16.63 9.05
C GLY A 172 23.39 15.59 8.17
N SER A 173 24.05 14.46 7.88
CA SER A 173 23.47 13.36 7.09
C SER A 173 22.85 12.29 7.99
N ARG A 174 21.71 11.74 7.57
CA ARG A 174 21.02 10.62 8.24
C ARG A 174 21.57 9.30 7.70
N LEU A 175 22.14 8.51 8.59
CA LEU A 175 22.66 7.17 8.33
C LEU A 175 21.66 6.11 8.79
N LEU A 176 21.58 5.05 8.02
CA LEU A 176 20.71 3.90 8.23
C LEU A 176 21.58 2.69 8.55
N ALA A 177 21.13 1.86 9.49
CA ALA A 177 21.77 0.58 9.77
C ALA A 177 21.45 -0.40 8.63
N CYS A 178 22.49 -0.92 7.99
CA CYS A 178 22.39 -1.93 6.93
C CYS A 178 23.29 -3.12 7.25
N PRO A 179 22.85 -4.36 6.96
CA PRO A 179 23.66 -5.55 7.14
C PRO A 179 24.78 -5.60 6.08
N PRO A 180 25.74 -6.54 6.20
CA PRO A 180 26.67 -6.81 5.10
C PRO A 180 25.92 -7.27 3.85
N LYS A 181 26.55 -7.06 2.68
CA LYS A 181 26.03 -7.59 1.42
C LYS A 181 26.08 -9.11 1.44
N ILE A 182 25.08 -9.75 0.84
CA ILE A 182 25.14 -11.18 0.54
C ILE A 182 26.33 -11.39 -0.38
N SER A 183 27.29 -12.21 0.03
CA SER A 183 28.40 -12.57 -0.84
C SER A 183 27.82 -13.36 -2.02
N LYS A 184 27.69 -12.71 -3.19
CA LYS A 184 27.51 -13.44 -4.44
C LYS A 184 28.75 -14.31 -4.61
N GLY A 185 28.64 -15.59 -4.31
CA GLY A 185 29.65 -16.56 -4.71
C GLY A 185 29.88 -16.40 -6.20
N LEU A 186 31.12 -16.10 -6.58
CA LEU A 186 31.57 -16.19 -7.95
C LEU A 186 31.33 -17.63 -8.42
N PHE A 187 30.35 -17.81 -9.31
CA PHE A 187 30.38 -18.89 -10.29
C PHE A 187 30.84 -18.28 -11.61
#